data_AF-A0A679JRU8-F1
#
_entry.id   AF-A0A679JRU8-F1
#
_cell.length_a   1.000
_cell.length_b   1.000
_cell.length_c   1.000
_cell.angle_alpha   90.00
_cell.angle_beta   90.00
_cell.angle_gamma   90.00
#
_symmetry.space_group_name_H-M   'P 1'
#
loop_
_entity.id
_entity.type
_entity.pdbx_description
1 polymer ?
#
loop_
_entity_poly.entity_id
_entity_poly.type
_entity_poly.pdbx_seq_one_letter_code
_entity_poly.pdbx_strand_id
1 'polypeptide(L)' 'MSFRTLLAARMALAALALPMIGPVAAHATEQKQSQTDPLVSTEWLEANLASPKLRIVEPGVYERGHVPGAQNVLWHTDL' A
#
# COMPACT_ATOMS: atom_id res chain seq x y z
N MET A 1 64.40 -2.00 -7.62
CA MET A 1 64.26 -0.68 -8.28
C MET A 1 62.80 -0.58 -8.71
N SER A 2 61.93 -0.01 -7.87
CA SER A 2 61.45 1.38 -7.93
C SER A 2 60.36 1.53 -9.01
N PHE A 3 59.18 2.10 -8.82
CA PHE A 3 58.82 3.27 -8.03
C PHE A 3 57.35 3.15 -7.59
N ARG A 4 57.13 3.23 -6.28
CA ARG A 4 55.88 3.74 -5.74
C ARG A 4 55.85 5.25 -6.06
N THR A 5 54.65 5.76 -6.31
CA THR A 5 54.28 7.19 -6.24
C THR A 5 54.49 8.02 -7.51
N LEU A 6 53.40 8.27 -8.25
CA LEU A 6 53.12 9.61 -8.79
C LEU A 6 51.65 9.96 -8.55
N LEU A 7 51.47 10.73 -7.48
CA LEU A 7 50.37 11.63 -7.21
C LEU A 7 50.20 12.62 -8.37
N ALA A 8 48.99 12.81 -8.91
CA ALA A 8 48.46 14.12 -9.30
C ALA A 8 47.04 14.03 -9.88
N ALA A 9 46.08 14.43 -9.04
CA ALA A 9 45.01 15.38 -9.36
C ALA A 9 44.39 15.36 -10.78
N ARG A 10 43.13 14.93 -10.86
CA ARG A 10 42.13 15.59 -11.70
C ARG A 10 40.83 15.76 -10.92
N MET A 11 40.62 16.99 -10.45
CA MET A 11 39.32 17.56 -10.15
C MET A 11 38.31 17.30 -11.29
N ALA A 12 37.16 16.74 -10.95
CA ALA A 12 35.88 16.85 -11.67
C ALA A 12 34.79 16.50 -10.63
N LEU A 13 34.20 17.49 -9.96
CA LEU A 13 33.00 18.22 -10.36
C LEU A 13 31.76 17.32 -10.55
N ALA A 14 30.89 17.38 -9.54
CA ALA A 14 29.42 17.33 -9.57
C ALA A 14 28.68 16.22 -10.35
N ALA A 15 28.05 15.30 -9.60
CA ALA A 15 26.76 14.66 -9.84
C ALA A 15 26.61 13.65 -8.67
N LEU A 16 25.57 13.60 -7.84
CA LEU A 16 24.15 13.57 -8.12
C LEU A 16 23.48 13.83 -6.75
N ALA A 17 22.63 14.84 -6.62
CA ALA A 17 21.77 14.92 -5.45
C ALA A 17 20.71 13.82 -5.61
N LEU A 18 20.93 12.64 -5.00
CA LEU A 18 19.84 11.69 -4.78
C LEU A 18 18.88 12.37 -3.79
N PRO A 19 17.59 12.59 -4.12
CA PRO A 19 16.62 12.67 -3.05
C PRO A 19 16.62 11.28 -2.42
N MET A 20 17.22 11.16 -1.24
CA MET A 20 16.91 10.05 -0.34
C MET A 20 15.45 10.24 0.06
N ILE A 21 14.54 9.75 -0.79
CA ILE A 21 13.21 9.36 -0.37
C ILE A 21 13.46 8.24 0.63
N GLY A 22 13.61 8.62 1.90
CA GLY A 22 13.60 7.66 2.99
C GLY A 22 12.30 6.85 2.93
N PRO A 23 12.28 5.63 3.46
CA PRO A 23 11.06 4.84 3.44
C PRO A 23 9.98 5.65 4.13
N VAL A 24 8.93 6.01 3.38
CA VAL A 24 7.66 6.36 3.99
C VAL A 24 7.25 5.09 4.70
N ALA A 25 7.51 5.01 6.01
CA ALA A 25 6.95 3.97 6.84
C ALA A 25 5.43 4.11 6.67
N ALA A 26 4.86 3.20 5.89
CA ALA A 26 3.43 3.05 5.80
C ALA A 26 2.94 2.85 7.24
N HIS A 27 2.09 3.75 7.71
CA HIS A 27 1.52 3.68 9.04
C HIS A 27 0.45 2.58 9.06
N ALA A 28 0.87 1.32 8.96
CA ALA A 28 0.02 0.19 9.31
C ALA A 28 0.16 -0.02 10.82
N THR A 29 -0.50 0.83 11.60
CA THR A 29 -0.74 0.49 13.01
C THR A 29 -1.76 -0.64 13.01
N GLU A 30 -1.32 -1.87 13.27
CA GLU A 30 -2.22 -2.99 13.55
C GLU A 30 -3.03 -2.64 14.81
N GLN A 31 -4.24 -2.14 14.61
CA GLN A 31 -5.17 -1.93 15.71
C GLN A 31 -5.62 -3.30 16.17
N LYS A 32 -5.41 -3.62 17.45
CA LYS A 32 -5.88 -4.86 18.06
C LYS A 32 -7.41 -4.87 18.03
N GLN A 33 -7.97 -5.47 16.99
CA GLN A 33 -9.39 -5.52 16.77
C GLN A 33 -10.03 -6.43 17.82
N SER A 34 -10.92 -5.86 18.65
CA SER A 34 -11.74 -6.67 19.53
C SER A 34 -12.73 -7.47 18.70
N GLN A 35 -13.16 -8.63 19.18
CA GLN A 35 -14.05 -9.55 18.44
C GLN A 35 -15.45 -8.94 18.16
N THR A 36 -15.73 -7.75 18.69
CA THR A 36 -17.00 -7.01 18.58
C THR A 36 -16.87 -5.63 17.94
N ASP A 37 -15.70 -5.27 17.42
CA ASP A 37 -15.52 -3.98 16.74
C ASP A 37 -16.26 -3.99 15.39
N PRO A 38 -17.09 -2.97 15.07
CA PRO A 38 -17.76 -2.87 13.77
C PRO A 38 -16.80 -2.61 12.60
N LEU A 39 -15.55 -2.18 12.87
CA LEU A 39 -14.55 -1.91 11.82
C LEU A 39 -13.60 -3.08 11.63
N VAL A 40 -13.17 -3.27 10.38
CA VAL A 40 -12.15 -4.26 9.97
C VAL A 40 -11.04 -3.57 9.19
N SER A 41 -9.83 -4.10 9.28
CA SER A 41 -8.73 -3.66 8.41
C SER A 41 -8.86 -4.22 6.99
N THR A 42 -8.12 -3.64 6.04
CA THR A 42 -8.04 -4.10 4.65
C THR A 42 -7.43 -5.50 4.54
N GLU A 43 -6.41 -5.78 5.34
CA GLU A 43 -5.69 -7.06 5.37
C GLU A 43 -6.61 -8.16 5.90
N TRP A 44 -7.43 -7.85 6.92
CA TRP A 44 -8.43 -8.78 7.42
C TRP A 44 -9.44 -9.12 6.31
N LEU A 45 -9.95 -8.11 5.59
CA LEU A 45 -10.91 -8.34 4.51
C LEU A 45 -10.33 -9.24 3.43
N GLU A 46 -9.11 -8.94 2.96
CA GLU A 46 -8.39 -9.72 1.95
C GLU A 46 -8.22 -11.19 2.38
N ALA A 47 -7.81 -11.42 3.63
CA ALA A 47 -7.64 -12.77 4.18
C ALA A 47 -8.96 -13.56 4.33
N ASN A 48 -10.12 -12.88 4.33
CA ASN A 48 -11.42 -13.48 4.59
C ASN A 48 -12.34 -13.55 3.35
N LEU A 49 -11.88 -13.14 2.16
CA LEU A 49 -12.70 -13.09 0.93
C LEU A 49 -13.36 -14.43 0.55
N ALA A 50 -12.75 -15.57 0.91
CA ALA A 50 -13.29 -16.89 0.63
C ALA A 50 -14.35 -17.38 1.66
N SER A 51 -14.65 -16.60 2.70
CA SER A 51 -15.57 -17.01 3.76
C SER A 51 -17.01 -17.10 3.23
N PRO A 52 -17.70 -18.25 3.37
CA PRO A 52 -19.08 -18.40 2.89
C PRO A 52 -20.08 -17.54 3.69
N LYS A 53 -19.67 -17.02 4.84
CA LYS A 53 -20.47 -16.15 5.70
C LYS A 53 -20.21 -14.65 5.47
N LEU A 54 -19.21 -14.29 4.65
CA LEU A 54 -18.89 -12.90 4.35
C LEU A 54 -19.80 -12.38 3.23
N ARG A 55 -20.30 -11.15 3.41
CA ARG A 55 -21.07 -10.40 2.42
C ARG A 55 -20.49 -9.00 2.35
N ILE A 56 -20.18 -8.55 1.13
CA ILE A 56 -19.58 -7.25 0.86
C ILE A 56 -20.58 -6.48 0.00
N VAL A 57 -20.83 -5.22 0.36
CA VAL A 57 -21.76 -4.35 -0.35
C VAL A 57 -21.05 -3.06 -0.69
N GLU A 58 -21.06 -2.69 -1.97
CA GLU A 58 -20.40 -1.48 -2.48
C GLU A 58 -21.38 -0.68 -3.35
N PRO A 59 -22.01 0.38 -2.80
CA PRO A 59 -22.88 1.24 -3.59
C PRO A 59 -22.06 2.25 -4.42
N GLY A 60 -22.59 2.64 -5.58
CA GLY A 60 -22.03 3.71 -6.40
C GLY A 60 -21.22 3.20 -7.58
N VAL A 61 -19.91 3.46 -7.60
CA VAL A 61 -19.08 3.34 -8.82
C VAL A 61 -18.52 1.93 -9.06
N TYR A 62 -19.38 0.93 -8.90
CA TYR A 62 -19.04 -0.48 -8.96
C TYR A 62 -18.44 -0.91 -10.31
N GLU A 63 -18.95 -0.37 -11.43
CA GLU A 63 -18.54 -0.77 -12.79
C GLU A 63 -17.10 -0.36 -13.17
N ARG A 64 -16.45 0.51 -12.38
CA ARG A 64 -15.04 0.89 -12.63
C ARG A 64 -14.03 -0.07 -11.98
N GLY A 65 -14.52 -1.05 -11.25
CA GLY A 65 -13.71 -1.97 -10.43
C GLY A 65 -14.21 -1.96 -8.99
N HIS A 66 -14.30 -3.15 -8.40
CA HIS A 66 -14.88 -3.40 -7.09
C HIS A 66 -14.20 -4.58 -6.41
N VAL A 67 -14.45 -4.76 -5.11
CA VAL A 67 -13.92 -5.91 -4.35
C VAL A 67 -14.55 -7.22 -4.86
N PRO A 68 -13.77 -8.30 -5.08
CA PRO A 68 -14.31 -9.58 -5.52
C PRO A 68 -15.43 -10.10 -4.60
N GLY A 69 -16.55 -10.50 -5.21
CA GLY A 69 -17.72 -11.00 -4.49
C GLY A 69 -18.60 -9.93 -3.82
N ALA A 70 -18.26 -8.64 -3.98
CA ALA A 70 -19.12 -7.55 -3.54
C ALA A 70 -20.38 -7.44 -4.40
N GLN A 71 -21.51 -7.04 -3.79
CA GLN A 71 -22.75 -6.75 -4.49
C GLN A 71 -22.94 -5.23 -4.60
N ASN A 72 -23.26 -4.75 -5.80
CA ASN A 72 -23.74 -3.39 -5.99
C ASN A 72 -25.17 -3.27 -5.46
N VAL A 73 -25.44 -2.21 -4.71
CA VAL A 73 -26.78 -1.84 -4.22
C VAL A 73 -27.10 -0.43 -4.72
N LEU A 74 -28.11 -0.30 -5.58
CA LEU A 74 -28.56 0.98 -6.11
C LEU A 74 -29.59 1.59 -5.13
N TRP A 75 -29.09 2.14 -4.04
CA TRP A 75 -29.91 2.63 -2.93
C TRP A 75 -30.92 3.72 -3.27
N HIS A 76 -30.78 4.40 -4.40
CA HIS A 76 -31.73 5.42 -4.86
C HIS A 76 -32.94 4.84 -5.62
N THR A 77 -32.86 3.58 -6.06
CA THR A 77 -33.88 2.96 -6.92
C THR A 77 -34.38 1.62 -6.39
N ASP A 78 -33.58 0.94 -5.56
CA ASP A 78 -33.85 -0.41 -5.11
C ASP A 78 -34.50 -0.45 -3.71
N LEU A 79 -34.59 0.69 -3.02
CA LEU A 79 -35.16 0.88 -1.68
C LEU A 79 -36.27 1.91 -1.68
#